data_AF-A0A1V0DF47-F1
#
_entry.id   AF-A0A1V0DF47-F1
#
_cell.length_a   1.000
_cell.length_b   1.000
_cell.length_c   1.000
_cell.angle_alpha   90.00
_cell.angle_beta   90.00
_cell.angle_gamma   90.00
#
_symmetry.space_group_name_H-M   'P 1'
#
loop_
_entity.id
_entity.type
_entity.pdbx_description
1 polymer ?
#
loop_
_entity_poly.entity_id
_entity_poly.type
_entity_poly.pdbx_seq_one_letter_code
_entity_poly.pdbx_strand_id
1 'polypeptide(L)'
;MSMSRRRRIVLVLAALFLGLLLVDALGVFDDSPYMEVPHGNHIHYVPRDRNPDVPIGSFPTAPPGPCERITPEGRLVDIPDCRPGS
;
A
#
# COMPACT_ATOMS: atom_id res chain seq x y z
N MET A 1 34.06 -16.24 21.47
CA MET A 1 33.33 -15.47 22.50
C MET A 1 31.87 -15.90 22.51
N SER A 2 31.41 -16.58 23.58
CA SER A 2 29.99 -16.89 23.75
C SER A 2 29.24 -15.60 24.13
N MET A 3 28.30 -15.15 23.29
CA MET A 3 27.47 -14.00 23.63
C MET A 3 26.60 -14.29 24.87
N SER A 4 26.41 -13.29 25.72
CA SER A 4 25.49 -13.41 26.85
C SER A 4 24.07 -13.73 26.35
N ARG A 5 23.32 -14.52 27.14
CA ARG A 5 21.93 -14.89 26.80
C ARG A 5 21.06 -13.66 26.53
N ARG A 6 21.26 -12.58 27.31
CA ARG A 6 20.59 -11.29 27.12
C ARG A 6 20.88 -10.68 25.75
N ARG A 7 22.16 -10.64 25.33
CA ARG A 7 22.56 -10.12 24.01
C ARG A 7 21.94 -10.93 22.87
N ARG A 8 21.86 -12.26 23.00
CA ARG A 8 21.20 -13.12 22.00
C ARG A 8 19.71 -12.81 21.88
N ILE A 9 19.00 -12.66 23.00
CA ILE A 9 17.57 -12.31 23.01
C ILE A 9 17.36 -10.96 22.32
N VAL A 10 18.14 -9.94 22.67
CA VAL A 10 18.03 -8.61 22.06
C VAL A 10 18.26 -8.67 20.54
N LEU A 11 19.26 -9.41 20.08
CA LEU A 11 19.53 -9.52 18.64
C LEU A 11 18.42 -10.26 17.89
N VAL A 12 17.83 -11.30 18.48
CA VAL A 12 16.68 -11.99 17.89
C VAL A 12 15.48 -11.05 17.80
N LEU A 13 15.18 -10.31 18.87
CA LEU A 13 14.08 -9.34 18.86
C LEU A 13 14.31 -8.23 17.83
N ALA A 14 15.53 -7.71 17.73
CA ALA A 14 15.89 -6.70 16.74
C ALA A 14 15.75 -7.24 15.31
N ALA A 15 16.16 -8.48 15.05
CA ALA A 15 16.01 -9.12 13.75
C ALA A 15 14.53 -9.35 13.39
N LEU A 16 13.71 -9.80 14.34
CA LEU A 16 12.26 -9.97 14.14
C LEU A 16 11.59 -8.63 13.86
N PHE A 17 11.91 -7.59 14.63
CA PHE A 17 11.39 -6.26 14.41
C PHE A 17 11.77 -5.72 13.02
N LEU A 18 13.04 -5.85 12.63
CA LEU A 18 13.49 -5.46 11.29
C LEU A 18 12.77 -6.25 10.19
N GLY A 19 12.55 -7.56 10.39
CA GLY A 19 11.79 -8.39 9.46
C GLY A 19 10.35 -7.90 9.29
N LEU A 20 9.68 -7.53 10.38
CA LEU A 20 8.32 -6.97 10.34
C LEU A 20 8.29 -5.65 9.56
N LEU A 21 9.25 -4.75 9.79
CA LEU A 21 9.33 -3.49 9.05
C LEU A 21 9.53 -3.71 7.54
N LEU A 22 10.31 -4.71 7.14
CA LEU A 22 10.51 -5.03 5.72
C LEU A 22 9.25 -5.58 5.07
N VAL A 23 8.51 -6.45 5.77
CA VAL A 23 7.23 -7.01 5.30
C VAL A 23 6.21 -5.89 5.07
N ASP A 24 6.14 -4.93 5.99
CA ASP A 24 5.27 -3.76 5.91
C ASP A 24 5.68 -2.83 4.75
N ALA A 25 6.96 -2.46 4.68
CA ALA A 25 7.49 -1.56 3.64
C ALA A 25 7.37 -2.11 2.21
N LEU A 26 7.39 -3.44 2.05
CA LEU A 26 7.20 -4.11 0.76
C LEU A 26 5.72 -4.36 0.43
N GLY A 27 4.80 -4.03 1.33
CA GLY A 27 3.37 -4.27 1.13
C GLY A 27 3.03 -5.75 0.94
N VAL A 28 3.75 -6.66 1.61
CA VAL A 28 3.59 -8.12 1.43
C VAL A 28 2.16 -8.58 1.75
N PHE A 29 1.47 -7.85 2.64
CA PHE A 29 0.08 -8.10 3.03
C PHE A 29 -0.86 -6.95 2.62
N ASP A 30 -0.44 -6.07 1.71
CA ASP A 30 -1.29 -5.01 1.19
C ASP A 30 -2.08 -5.50 -0.01
N ASP A 31 -3.32 -5.94 0.25
CA ASP A 31 -4.26 -6.41 -0.76
C ASP A 31 -5.03 -5.27 -1.45
N SER A 32 -4.69 -4.00 -1.17
CA SER A 32 -5.38 -2.85 -1.76
C SER A 32 -5.27 -2.87 -3.29
N PRO A 33 -6.35 -2.56 -4.03
CA PRO A 33 -6.32 -2.53 -5.51
C PRO A 33 -5.57 -1.31 -6.06
N TYR A 34 -5.11 -0.41 -5.19
CA TYR A 34 -4.37 0.80 -5.50
C TYR A 34 -3.14 0.95 -4.58
N MET A 35 -2.27 1.88 -4.96
CA MET A 35 -1.10 2.31 -4.18
C MET A 35 -1.21 3.82 -3.92
N GLU A 36 -0.71 4.24 -2.76
CA GLU A 36 -0.57 5.64 -2.42
C GLU A 36 0.76 6.19 -2.95
N VAL A 37 0.70 7.17 -3.84
CA VAL A 37 1.87 7.78 -4.48
C VAL A 37 1.98 9.25 -4.05
N PRO A 38 2.98 9.61 -3.23
CA PRO A 38 3.27 11.01 -2.92
C PRO A 38 3.69 11.76 -4.18
N HIS A 39 3.08 12.91 -4.43
CA HIS A 39 3.41 13.78 -5.56
C HIS A 39 3.25 15.24 -5.15
N GLY A 40 4.37 15.96 -5.07
CA GLY A 40 4.39 17.31 -4.51
C GLY A 40 4.07 17.31 -3.01
N ASN A 41 2.93 17.90 -2.63
CA ASN A 41 2.48 18.05 -1.24
C ASN A 41 1.24 17.23 -0.87
N HIS A 42 0.80 16.33 -1.75
CA HIS A 42 -0.37 15.48 -1.53
C HIS A 42 -0.10 14.06 -2.05
N ILE A 43 -1.07 13.18 -1.85
CA ILE A 43 -1.02 11.77 -2.24
C ILE A 43 -2.04 11.54 -3.36
N HIS A 44 -1.65 10.76 -4.37
CA HIS A 44 -2.58 10.20 -5.35
C HIS A 44 -2.78 8.71 -5.12
N TYR A 45 -4.01 8.25 -5.36
CA TYR A 45 -4.38 6.84 -5.30
C TYR A 45 -4.30 6.26 -6.71
N VAL A 46 -3.34 5.37 -6.94
CA VAL A 46 -2.96 4.90 -8.28
C VAL A 46 -3.20 3.39 -8.37
N PRO A 47 -4.01 2.89 -9.31
CA PRO A 47 -4.27 1.47 -9.42
C PRO A 47 -2.99 0.72 -9.84
N ARG A 48 -2.86 -0.54 -9.42
CA ARG A 48 -1.64 -1.34 -9.70
C ARG A 48 -1.44 -1.59 -11.20
N ASP A 49 -2.52 -1.58 -11.97
CA ASP A 49 -2.55 -1.74 -13.43
C ASP A 49 -2.61 -0.39 -14.18
N ARG A 50 -2.09 0.70 -13.59
CA ARG A 50 -2.11 2.04 -14.20
C ARG A 50 -1.60 2.04 -15.65
N ASN A 51 -2.19 2.90 -16.47
CA ASN A 51 -1.59 3.25 -17.75
C ASN A 51 -0.32 4.10 -17.50
N PRO A 52 0.88 3.68 -17.94
CA PRO A 52 2.12 4.42 -17.69
C PRO A 52 2.15 5.80 -18.36
N ASP A 53 1.39 5.99 -19.43
CA ASP A 53 1.31 7.24 -20.21
C ASP A 53 0.42 8.30 -19.54
N VAL A 54 -0.32 7.92 -18.48
CA VAL A 54 -1.16 8.84 -17.71
C VAL A 54 -0.33 9.46 -16.58
N PRO A 55 -0.22 10.80 -16.51
CA PRO A 55 0.52 11.47 -15.44
C PRO A 55 -0.04 11.15 -14.06
N ILE A 56 0.84 11.03 -13.05
CA ILE A 56 0.43 10.78 -11.65
C ILE A 56 -0.56 11.84 -11.15
N GLY A 57 -0.39 13.10 -11.59
CA GLY A 57 -1.30 14.20 -11.26
C GLY A 57 -2.75 14.04 -11.73
N SER A 58 -3.03 13.08 -12.63
CA SER A 58 -4.37 12.82 -13.15
C SER A 58 -5.18 11.83 -12.28
N PHE A 59 -4.55 11.19 -11.30
CA PHE A 59 -5.21 10.23 -10.41
C PHE A 59 -5.92 10.95 -9.23
N PRO A 60 -6.94 10.34 -8.61
CA PRO A 60 -7.64 10.95 -7.48
C PRO A 60 -6.73 11.17 -6.27
N THR A 61 -7.06 12.19 -5.46
CA THR A 61 -6.39 12.49 -4.18
C THR A 61 -7.21 12.07 -2.96
N ALA A 62 -8.33 11.39 -3.20
CA ALA A 62 -9.15 10.72 -2.20
C ALA A 62 -9.18 9.21 -2.52
N PRO A 63 -9.19 8.35 -1.49
CA PRO A 63 -9.29 6.90 -1.69
C PRO A 63 -10.66 6.55 -2.32
N PRO A 64 -10.74 5.48 -3.11
CA PRO A 64 -12.02 4.98 -3.61
C PRO A 64 -12.90 4.53 -2.44
N GLY A 65 -14.21 4.74 -2.54
CA GLY A 65 -15.18 4.18 -1.62
C GLY A 65 -15.27 2.63 -1.70
N PRO A 66 -16.02 1.99 -0.79
CA PRO A 66 -16.12 0.53 -0.69
C PRO A 66 -16.59 -0.20 -1.96
N CYS A 67 -17.32 0.50 -2.84
CA CYS A 67 -17.82 -0.03 -4.10
C CYS A 67 -17.35 0.78 -5.30
N GLU A 68 -16.24 1.49 -5.16
CA GLU A 68 -15.59 2.21 -6.24
C GLU A 68 -14.23 1.59 -6.54
N ARG A 69 -13.77 1.78 -7.77
CA ARG A 69 -12.39 1.48 -8.17
C ARG A 69 -11.84 2.61 -9.03
N ILE A 70 -10.52 2.72 -9.04
CA ILE A 70 -9.82 3.67 -9.91
C ILE A 70 -9.42 2.92 -11.18
N THR A 71 -9.78 3.44 -12.36
CA THR A 71 -9.38 2.84 -13.65
C THR A 71 -7.93 3.14 -13.96
N PRO A 72 -7.29 2.38 -14.88
CA PRO A 72 -5.92 2.67 -15.33
C PRO A 72 -5.70 4.10 -15.83
N GLU A 73 -6.76 4.77 -16.28
CA GLU A 73 -6.77 6.16 -16.74
C GLU A 73 -7.01 7.20 -15.64
N GLY A 74 -7.12 6.78 -14.37
CA GLY A 74 -7.27 7.67 -13.22
C GLY A 74 -8.71 8.10 -12.94
N ARG A 75 -9.72 7.40 -13.47
CA ARG A 75 -11.13 7.70 -13.18
C ARG A 75 -11.67 6.84 -12.04
N LEU A 76 -12.45 7.42 -11.14
CA LEU A 76 -13.28 6.67 -10.21
C LEU A 76 -14.51 6.13 -10.94
N VAL A 77 -14.79 4.84 -10.77
CA VAL A 77 -15.97 4.17 -11.33
C VAL A 77 -16.56 3.21 -10.31
N ASP A 78 -17.88 3.03 -10.34
CA ASP A 78 -18.56 2.05 -9.52
C ASP A 78 -18.22 0.62 -9.96
N ILE A 79 -18.06 -0.27 -8.98
CA ILE A 79 -17.92 -1.71 -9.20
C ILE A 79 -19.33 -2.29 -9.39
N PRO A 80 -19.65 -2.88 -10.56
CA PRO A 80 -20.95 -3.50 -10.78
C PRO A 80 -21.27 -4.56 -9.73
N ASP A 81 -22.54 -4.61 -9.32
CA ASP A 81 -23.07 -5.56 -8.34
C ASP A 81 -22.43 -5.52 -6.93
N CYS A 82 -21.60 -4.51 -6.64
CA CYS A 82 -21.07 -4.29 -5.30
C CYS A 82 -22.15 -3.72 -4.37
N ARG A 83 -22.35 -4.36 -3.22
CA ARG A 83 -23.22 -3.87 -2.16
C ARG A 83 -22.36 -3.41 -0.98
N PRO A 84 -22.42 -2.12 -0.60
CA PRO A 84 -21.70 -1.66 0.58
C PRO A 84 -22.35 -2.25 1.83
N GLY A 85 -21.65 -3.14 2.54
CA GLY A 85 -22.03 -3.60 3.88
C GLY A 85 -22.86 -4.87 4.01
N SER A 86 -22.56 -5.94 3.25
CA SER A 86 -23.04 -7.31 3.54
C SER A 86 -22.09 -8.07 4.44
#